data_AF-W7WCD8-F1
#
_entry.id   AF-W7WCD8-F1
#
_cell.length_a   1.000
_cell.length_b   1.000
_cell.length_c   1.000
_cell.angle_alpha   90.00
_cell.angle_beta   90.00
_cell.angle_gamma   90.00
#
_symmetry.space_group_name_H-M   'P 1'
#
loop_
_entity.id
_entity.type
_entity.pdbx_description
1 polymer ?
#
loop_
_entity_poly.entity_id
_entity_poly.type
_entity_poly.pdbx_seq_one_letter_code
_entity_poly.pdbx_strand_id
1 'polypeptide(L)' 'MLINKAIFPVAGLGTRFLPATKAQPKEMLPVVDKPLIQYAVEEAYAAGIREMIL' A
#
# COMPACT_ATOMS: atom_id res chain seq x y z
N MET A 1 -13.48 21.19 4.76
CA MET A 1 -12.92 20.21 5.73
C MET A 1 -11.53 19.84 5.27
N LEU A 2 -10.58 19.63 6.18
CA LEU A 2 -9.25 19.10 5.83
C LEU A 2 -9.35 17.58 5.62
N ILE A 3 -8.74 17.06 4.56
CA ILE A 3 -8.64 15.63 4.32
C ILE A 3 -7.55 15.09 5.25
N ASN A 4 -7.93 14.24 6.21
CA ASN A 4 -7.02 13.73 7.25
C ASN A 4 -6.83 12.21 7.23
N LYS A 5 -7.70 11.47 6.52
CA LYS A 5 -7.64 10.01 6.38
C LYS A 5 -7.41 9.57 4.93
N ALA A 6 -6.57 8.56 4.75
CA ALA A 6 -6.42 7.82 3.50
C ALA A 6 -6.77 6.35 3.72
N ILE A 7 -7.45 5.75 2.75
CA ILE A 7 -7.88 4.35 2.77
C ILE A 7 -7.13 3.61 1.65
N PHE A 8 -6.46 2.52 1.99
CA PHE A 8 -5.66 1.70 1.08
C PHE A 8 -6.25 0.29 1.00
N PRO A 9 -7.06 -0.04 -0.01
CA PRO A 9 -7.61 -1.38 -0.11
C PRO A 9 -6.52 -2.41 -0.43
N VAL A 10 -6.05 -3.15 0.58
CA VAL A 10 -4.95 -4.14 0.47
C VAL A 10 -5.39 -5.61 0.53
N ALA A 11 -6.66 -5.90 0.21
CA ALA A 11 -7.25 -7.25 0.34
C ALA A 11 -7.10 -8.15 -0.91
N GLY A 12 -6.41 -7.69 -1.96
CA GLY A 12 -6.33 -8.42 -3.23
C GLY A 12 -5.40 -9.64 -3.18
N LEU A 13 -5.87 -10.81 -3.62
CA LEU A 13 -5.09 -12.07 -3.64
C LEU A 13 -3.88 -12.06 -4.59
N GLY A 14 -3.75 -11.07 -5.48
CA GLY A 14 -2.56 -10.91 -6.31
C GLY A 14 -2.23 -12.09 -7.23
N THR A 15 -3.22 -12.85 -7.72
CA THR A 15 -3.02 -14.12 -8.45
C THR A 15 -2.13 -14.02 -9.70
N ARG A 16 -2.05 -12.85 -10.32
CA ARG A 16 -1.15 -12.56 -11.46
C ARG A 16 0.34 -12.54 -11.09
N PHE A 17 0.65 -12.42 -9.80
CA PHE A 17 2.01 -12.37 -9.26
C PHE A 17 2.40 -13.66 -8.53
N LEU A 18 1.68 -14.76 -8.74
CA LEU A 18 2.08 -16.05 -8.23
C LEU A 18 3.41 -16.49 -8.87
N PRO A 19 4.32 -17.14 -8.11
CA PRO A 19 4.13 -17.63 -6.74
C PRO A 19 4.41 -16.60 -5.64
N ALA A 20 4.91 -15.40 -5.98
CA ALA A 20 5.36 -14.41 -4.99
C ALA A 20 4.25 -13.97 -4.02
N THR A 21 3.00 -13.90 -4.49
CA THR A 21 1.84 -13.49 -3.68
C THR A 21 1.11 -14.64 -2.98
N LYS A 22 1.67 -15.86 -2.97
CA LYS A 22 1.03 -17.02 -2.33
C LYS A 22 0.82 -16.82 -0.82
N ALA A 23 1.75 -16.14 -0.16
CA ALA A 23 1.77 -15.97 1.30
C ALA A 23 1.95 -14.50 1.74
N GLN A 24 2.00 -13.57 0.78
CA GLN A 24 2.17 -12.13 1.02
C GLN A 24 1.24 -11.35 0.09
N PRO A 25 0.58 -10.27 0.56
CA PRO A 25 -0.22 -9.38 -0.29
C PRO A 25 0.64 -8.77 -1.40
N LYS A 26 0.03 -8.44 -2.55
CA LYS A 26 0.77 -7.83 -3.66
C LYS A 26 1.35 -6.47 -3.29
N GLU A 27 0.69 -5.74 -2.39
CA GLU A 27 1.09 -4.41 -1.90
C GLU A 27 2.36 -4.45 -1.04
N MET A 28 2.73 -5.64 -0.54
CA MET A 28 3.98 -5.86 0.20
C MET A 28 5.17 -6.20 -0.70
N LEU A 29 4.96 -6.43 -2.01
CA LEU A 29 6.05 -6.72 -2.93
C LEU A 29 6.98 -5.49 -3.04
N PRO A 30 8.32 -5.67 -2.93
CA PRO A 30 9.25 -4.57 -3.02
C PRO A 30 9.46 -4.11 -4.46
N VAL A 31 9.55 -2.80 -4.65
CA VAL A 31 10.18 -2.17 -5.81
C VAL A 31 11.56 -1.73 -5.36
N VAL A 32 12.59 -2.43 -5.87
CA VAL A 32 13.99 -2.35 -5.40
C VAL A 32 14.13 -2.85 -3.96
N ASP A 33 13.92 -1.99 -2.98
CA ASP A 33 14.10 -2.25 -1.54
C ASP A 33 12.90 -1.77 -0.69
N LYS A 34 11.89 -1.17 -1.31
CA LYS A 34 10.73 -0.58 -0.63
C LYS A 34 9.42 -1.25 -1.06
N PRO A 35 8.54 -1.67 -0.12
CA PRO A 35 7.22 -2.21 -0.45
C PRO A 35 6.35 -1.22 -1.23
N LEU A 36 5.54 -1.71 -2.18
CA LEU A 36 4.60 -0.89 -2.96
C LEU A 36 3.71 0.00 -2.08
N ILE A 37 3.17 -0.54 -0.98
CA ILE A 37 2.29 0.21 -0.05
C ILE A 37 3.00 1.41 0.59
N GLN A 38 4.31 1.32 0.80
CA GLN A 38 5.05 2.40 1.45
C GLN A 38 5.12 3.64 0.55
N TYR A 39 5.26 3.47 -0.76
CA TYR A 39 5.20 4.60 -1.70
C TYR A 39 3.84 5.33 -1.61
N ALA A 40 2.74 4.58 -1.54
CA ALA A 40 1.40 5.16 -1.44
C ALA A 40 1.16 5.87 -0.09
N VAL A 41 1.69 5.33 1.00
CA VAL A 41 1.65 5.97 2.33
C VAL A 41 2.49 7.25 2.36
N GLU A 42 3.68 7.24 1.76
CA GLU A 42 4.55 8.42 1.66
C GLU A 42 3.90 9.53 0.82
N GLU A 43 3.20 9.18 -0.26
CA GLU A 43 2.42 10.12 -1.08
C GLU A 43 1.29 10.77 -0.27
N ALA A 44 0.50 9.95 0.45
CA ALA A 44 -0.56 10.47 1.32
C ALA A 44 0.01 11.35 2.44
N TYR A 45 1.15 10.97 3.01
CA TYR A 45 1.84 11.76 4.02
C TYR A 45 2.31 13.11 3.47
N ALA A 46 2.86 13.14 2.25
CA ALA A 46 3.27 14.37 1.57
C ALA A 46 2.06 15.28 1.26
N ALA A 47 0.89 14.70 1.01
CA ALA A 47 -0.37 15.43 0.86
C ALA A 47 -0.97 15.96 2.18
N GLY A 48 -0.29 15.74 3.32
CA GLY A 48 -0.74 16.22 4.63
C GLY A 48 -1.71 15.28 5.36
N ILE A 49 -1.97 14.09 4.81
CA ILE A 49 -2.81 13.07 5.45
C ILE A 49 -2.00 12.39 6.56
N ARG A 50 -2.64 12.12 7.70
CA ARG A 50 -1.95 11.56 8.88
C ARG A 50 -2.58 10.29 9.42
N GLU A 51 -3.81 9.99 9.04
CA GLU A 51 -4.47 8.74 9.37
C GLU A 51 -4.47 7.82 8.15
N MET A 52 -3.84 6.65 8.27
CA MET A 52 -3.72 5.67 7.19
C MET A 52 -4.50 4.42 7.59
N ILE A 53 -5.49 4.05 6.80
CA ILE A 53 -6.37 2.89 7.02
C ILE A 53 -6.08 1.88 5.92
N LEU A 54 -5.70 0.66 6.29
CA LEU A 54 -5.41 -0.45 5.38
C LEU A 54 -6.62 -1.39 5.24
#